data_AF-A0A5P5ZPQ6-F1
#
_entry.id   AF-A0A5P5ZPQ6-F1
#
_cell.length_a   1.000
_cell.length_b   1.000
_cell.length_c   1.000
_cell.angle_alpha   90.00
_cell.angle_beta   90.00
_cell.angle_gamma   90.00
#
_symmetry.space_group_name_H-M   'P 1'
#
loop_
_entity.id
_entity.type
_entity.pdbx_description
1 polymer ?
#
loop_
_entity_poly.entity_id
_entity_poly.type
_entity_poly.pdbx_seq_one_letter_code
_entity_poly.pdbx_strand_id
1 'polypeptide(L)'
;MKMESNLMSHLVLLLLFCFSCKSEVNIENFSHRELKYTQLPVEIKILIRDISEGENNLIDNNLIVLGETTNYELEVVKTGPWVAHSLLHKKGQNSAIKIPRGFPHPYIIYNNRLYFPTNYNIISRNNYENIISSSYLEYMLE
;
A
#
# COMPACT_ATOMS: atom_id res chain seq x y z
N MET A 1 51.06 -14.63 17.90
CA MET A 1 50.05 -13.54 18.02
C MET A 1 49.50 -13.15 16.64
N LYS A 2 48.94 -14.10 15.87
CA LYS A 2 48.43 -13.88 14.49
C LYS A 2 47.07 -14.54 14.24
N MET A 3 46.57 -15.28 15.23
CA MET A 3 45.34 -16.09 15.15
C MET A 3 44.12 -15.28 15.63
N GLU A 4 44.30 -14.38 16.59
CA GLU A 4 43.22 -13.54 17.14
C GLU A 4 42.75 -12.43 16.18
N SER A 5 43.64 -11.90 15.33
CA SER A 5 43.25 -10.87 14.33
C SER A 5 42.42 -11.46 13.18
N ASN A 6 42.59 -12.74 12.86
CA ASN A 6 41.79 -13.44 11.86
C ASN A 6 40.40 -13.77 12.42
N LEU A 7 40.29 -14.17 13.68
CA LEU A 7 38.99 -14.46 14.31
C LEU A 7 38.12 -13.19 14.43
N MET A 8 38.73 -12.07 14.84
CA MET A 8 38.02 -10.78 14.95
C MET A 8 37.60 -10.21 13.59
N SER A 9 38.41 -10.37 12.54
CA SER A 9 38.06 -9.91 11.19
C SER A 9 36.94 -10.74 10.55
N HIS A 10 36.88 -12.05 10.81
CA HIS A 10 35.77 -12.89 10.35
C HIS A 10 34.47 -12.59 11.10
N LEU A 11 34.55 -12.26 12.39
CA LEU A 11 33.39 -11.86 13.20
C LEU A 11 32.78 -10.53 12.73
N VAL A 12 33.63 -9.54 12.39
CA VAL A 12 33.19 -8.24 11.84
C VAL A 12 32.57 -8.41 10.45
N LEU A 13 33.12 -9.30 9.60
CA LEU A 13 32.55 -9.61 8.29
C LEU A 13 31.20 -10.34 8.39
N LEU A 14 31.02 -11.21 9.39
CA LEU A 14 29.73 -11.87 9.68
C LEU A 14 28.68 -10.88 10.21
N LEU A 15 29.09 -9.95 11.09
CA LEU A 15 28.21 -8.89 11.63
C LEU A 15 27.73 -7.91 10.54
N LEU A 16 28.54 -7.66 9.51
CA LEU A 16 28.16 -6.81 8.37
C LEU A 16 27.07 -7.43 7.47
N PHE A 17 26.88 -8.76 7.50
CA PHE A 17 25.84 -9.44 6.73
C PHE A 17 24.47 -9.50 7.43
N CYS A 18 24.37 -9.14 8.71
CA CYS A 18 23.14 -9.31 9.49
C CYS A 18 22.16 -8.12 9.45
N PHE A 19 22.51 -6.98 8.84
CA PHE A 19 21.73 -5.74 9.00
C PHE A 19 20.80 -5.35 7.84
N SER A 20 20.58 -6.22 6.85
CA SER A 20 19.69 -5.90 5.71
C SER A 20 18.44 -6.79 5.64
N CYS A 21 17.90 -7.20 6.78
CA CYS A 21 16.53 -7.74 6.80
C CYS A 21 15.54 -6.59 6.58
N LYS A 22 14.94 -6.54 5.40
CA LYS A 22 13.71 -5.77 5.19
C LYS A 22 12.62 -6.39 6.06
N SER A 23 12.00 -5.59 6.92
CA SER A 23 10.88 -6.06 7.74
C SER A 23 9.56 -5.87 7.02
N GLU A 24 8.63 -6.79 7.20
CA GLU A 24 7.25 -6.68 6.72
C GLU A 24 6.34 -6.44 7.93
N VAL A 25 5.46 -5.44 7.84
CA VAL A 25 4.44 -5.16 8.86
C VAL A 25 3.07 -5.35 8.25
N ASN A 26 2.21 -6.17 8.84
CA ASN A 26 0.84 -6.38 8.34
C ASN A 26 0.03 -5.09 8.45
N ILE A 27 -0.73 -4.76 7.40
CA ILE A 27 -1.63 -3.60 7.37
C ILE A 27 -2.65 -3.61 8.51
N GLU A 28 -3.06 -4.80 8.96
CA GLU A 28 -3.99 -5.00 10.08
C GLU A 28 -3.44 -4.48 11.42
N ASN A 29 -2.12 -4.29 11.54
CA ASN A 29 -1.50 -3.73 12.74
C ASN A 29 -1.64 -2.20 12.81
N PHE A 30 -2.06 -1.53 11.73
CA PHE A 30 -2.25 -0.09 11.69
C PHE A 30 -3.65 0.29 12.17
N SER A 31 -3.76 1.44 12.84
CA SER A 31 -5.05 2.00 13.23
C SER A 31 -5.87 2.30 11.98
N HIS A 32 -7.13 1.88 11.99
CA HIS A 32 -8.04 2.06 10.88
C HIS A 32 -9.46 2.33 11.33
N ARG A 33 -10.25 2.87 10.41
CA ARG A 33 -11.70 3.06 10.56
C ARG A 33 -12.39 2.90 9.22
N GLU A 34 -13.66 2.53 9.29
CA GLU A 34 -14.55 2.56 8.13
C GLU A 34 -15.13 3.97 7.94
N LEU A 35 -15.20 4.42 6.70
CA LEU A 35 -15.75 5.69 6.26
C LEU A 35 -16.79 5.43 5.17
N LYS A 36 -17.90 6.17 5.20
CA LYS A 36 -18.78 6.28 4.03
C LYS A 36 -18.13 7.14 2.96
N TYR A 37 -18.53 6.95 1.69
CA TYR A 37 -18.07 7.80 0.57
C TYR A 37 -18.15 9.30 0.89
N THR A 38 -19.24 9.76 1.52
CA THR A 38 -19.43 11.18 1.87
C THR A 38 -18.36 11.73 2.81
N GLN A 39 -17.73 10.88 3.62
CA GLN A 39 -16.71 11.22 4.60
C GLN A 39 -15.29 11.18 4.01
N LEU A 40 -15.12 10.71 2.77
CA LEU A 40 -13.83 10.72 2.10
C LEU A 40 -13.32 12.16 1.87
N PRO A 41 -11.99 12.36 1.84
CA PRO A 41 -11.36 13.58 1.35
C PRO A 41 -11.91 14.02 -0.01
N VAL A 42 -11.97 15.32 -0.24
CA VAL A 42 -12.56 15.87 -1.47
C VAL A 42 -11.78 15.43 -2.71
N GLU A 43 -10.47 15.32 -2.61
CA GLU A 43 -9.55 14.89 -3.67
C GLU A 43 -9.80 13.45 -4.08
N ILE A 44 -10.05 12.57 -3.11
CA ILE A 44 -10.39 11.17 -3.39
C ILE A 44 -11.77 11.10 -4.06
N LYS A 45 -12.75 11.90 -3.59
CA LYS A 45 -14.08 11.95 -4.21
C LYS A 45 -14.02 12.43 -5.66
N ILE A 46 -13.21 13.44 -5.95
CA ILE A 46 -12.97 13.95 -7.31
C ILE A 46 -12.35 12.83 -8.16
N LEU A 47 -11.23 12.23 -7.72
CA LEU A 47 -10.60 11.11 -8.43
C LEU A 47 -11.62 10.02 -8.81
N ILE A 48 -12.43 9.58 -7.83
CA ILE A 48 -13.38 8.49 -8.04
C ILE A 48 -14.48 8.90 -9.02
N ARG A 49 -14.97 10.14 -8.94
CA ARG A 49 -15.95 10.67 -9.90
C ARG A 49 -15.36 10.71 -11.31
N ASP A 50 -14.15 11.25 -11.46
CA ASP A 50 -13.49 11.39 -12.76
C ASP A 50 -13.22 10.01 -13.40
N ILE A 51 -12.88 8.98 -12.60
CA ILE A 51 -12.82 7.58 -13.08
C ILE A 51 -14.20 7.09 -13.53
N SER A 52 -15.25 7.37 -12.74
CA SER A 52 -16.61 6.93 -13.05
C SER A 52 -17.15 7.55 -14.34
N GLU A 53 -16.84 8.82 -14.58
CA GLU A 53 -17.21 9.57 -15.78
C GLU A 53 -16.31 9.22 -16.98
N GLY A 54 -15.23 8.46 -16.75
CA GLY A 54 -14.30 8.03 -17.78
C GLY A 54 -13.33 9.12 -18.23
N GLU A 55 -13.25 10.23 -17.48
CA GLU A 55 -12.28 11.31 -17.66
C GLU A 55 -10.88 10.89 -17.19
N ASN A 56 -10.81 9.87 -16.33
CA ASN A 56 -9.56 9.32 -15.81
C ASN A 56 -9.47 7.79 -16.02
N ASN A 57 -8.40 7.32 -16.67
CA ASN A 57 -8.18 5.90 -16.98
C ASN A 57 -7.36 5.15 -15.92
N LEU A 58 -7.25 5.66 -14.69
CA LEU A 58 -6.56 4.98 -13.58
C LEU A 58 -7.28 3.74 -13.03
N ILE A 59 -8.37 3.29 -13.67
CA ILE A 59 -9.18 2.14 -13.24
C ILE A 59 -8.37 0.84 -13.13
N ASP A 60 -7.34 0.68 -13.97
CA ASP A 60 -6.49 -0.52 -13.99
C ASP A 60 -5.28 -0.42 -13.04
N ASN A 61 -5.11 0.71 -12.35
CA ASN A 61 -3.99 0.90 -11.43
C ASN A 61 -4.31 0.30 -10.06
N ASN A 62 -3.52 -0.68 -9.62
CA ASN A 62 -3.66 -1.24 -8.28
C ASN A 62 -3.30 -0.26 -7.15
N LEU A 63 -2.47 0.75 -7.44
CA LEU A 63 -2.07 1.83 -6.52
C LEU A 63 -2.25 3.19 -7.19
N ILE A 64 -2.91 4.12 -6.51
CA ILE A 64 -3.07 5.51 -6.90
C ILE A 64 -2.54 6.38 -5.77
N VAL A 65 -1.58 7.24 -6.08
CA VAL A 65 -0.94 8.12 -5.11
C VAL A 65 -1.32 9.55 -5.46
N LEU A 66 -2.04 10.22 -4.55
CA LEU A 66 -2.51 11.59 -4.71
C LEU A 66 -1.65 12.58 -3.92
N GLY A 67 -1.55 13.80 -4.45
CA GLY A 67 -0.80 14.90 -3.85
C GLY A 67 0.72 14.77 -3.99
N GLU A 68 1.45 15.46 -3.12
CA GLU A 68 2.92 15.51 -3.16
C GLU A 68 3.59 14.23 -2.64
N THR A 69 2.81 13.33 -2.05
CA THR A 69 3.24 12.07 -1.44
C THR A 69 3.63 10.99 -2.47
N THR A 70 4.46 11.30 -3.47
CA THR A 70 4.86 10.38 -4.56
C THR A 70 5.82 9.25 -4.15
N ASN A 71 6.01 9.04 -2.86
CA ASN A 71 7.05 8.18 -2.30
C ASN A 71 6.56 6.75 -2.03
N TYR A 72 5.51 6.28 -2.69
CA TYR A 72 4.96 4.95 -2.46
C TYR A 72 5.00 4.09 -3.72
N GLU A 73 5.42 2.85 -3.57
CA GLU A 73 5.50 1.85 -4.64
C GLU A 73 4.78 0.57 -4.20
N LEU A 74 4.08 -0.08 -5.14
CA LEU A 74 3.38 -1.33 -4.90
C LEU A 74 4.11 -2.48 -5.59
N GLU A 75 4.50 -3.47 -4.80
CA GLU A 75 4.99 -4.76 -5.27
C GLU A 75 3.89 -5.82 -5.09
N VAL A 76 3.58 -6.56 -6.15
CA VAL A 76 2.61 -7.67 -6.09
C VAL A 76 3.35 -9.00 -5.99
N VAL A 77 3.21 -9.67 -4.85
CA VAL A 77 3.85 -10.96 -4.60
C VAL A 77 2.92 -12.09 -5.03
N LYS A 78 3.42 -12.96 -5.92
CA LYS A 78 2.65 -14.07 -6.50
C LYS A 78 3.07 -15.42 -5.94
N THR A 79 2.11 -16.35 -5.87
CA THR A 79 2.35 -17.77 -5.65
C THR A 79 1.73 -18.56 -6.81
N GLY A 80 2.57 -18.97 -7.75
CA GLY A 80 2.13 -19.45 -9.06
C GLY A 80 1.34 -18.37 -9.82
N PRO A 81 0.16 -18.69 -10.41
CA PRO A 81 -0.66 -17.70 -11.13
C PRO A 81 -1.43 -16.76 -10.19
N TRP A 82 -1.41 -17.01 -8.87
CA TRP A 82 -2.23 -16.31 -7.90
C TRP A 82 -1.47 -15.17 -7.22
N VAL A 83 -2.15 -14.07 -6.92
CA VAL A 83 -1.63 -13.04 -6.01
C VAL A 83 -1.70 -13.59 -4.58
N ALA A 84 -0.57 -13.63 -3.89
CA ALA A 84 -0.48 -14.05 -2.50
C ALA A 84 -0.76 -12.86 -1.56
N HIS A 85 -0.09 -11.74 -1.81
CA HIS A 85 -0.25 -10.47 -1.08
C HIS A 85 0.39 -9.33 -1.88
N SER A 86 0.17 -8.10 -1.43
CA SER A 86 0.89 -6.92 -1.94
C SER A 86 1.80 -6.35 -0.87
N LEU A 87 2.93 -5.79 -1.26
CA LEU A 87 3.84 -5.04 -0.40
C LEU A 87 3.82 -3.58 -0.83
N LEU A 88 3.44 -2.70 0.08
CA LEU A 88 3.49 -1.26 -0.12
C LEU A 88 4.79 -0.72 0.49
N HIS A 89 5.67 -0.21 -0.35
CA HIS A 89 6.97 0.35 0.04
C HIS A 89 6.89 1.87 0.10
N LYS A 90 7.33 2.47 1.20
CA LYS A 90 7.57 3.91 1.29
C LYS A 90 9.06 4.18 1.00
N LYS A 91 9.36 5.02 0.02
CA LYS A 91 10.72 5.35 -0.39
C LYS A 91 11.52 5.88 0.81
N GLY A 92 12.68 5.30 1.05
CA GLY A 92 13.55 5.65 2.18
C GLY A 92 13.27 4.88 3.47
N GLN A 93 12.22 4.05 3.52
CA GLN A 93 12.01 3.11 4.61
C GLN A 93 12.51 1.71 4.22
N ASN A 94 13.09 0.99 5.19
CA ASN A 94 13.54 -0.39 5.00
C ASN A 94 12.46 -1.42 5.33
N SER A 95 11.26 -0.95 5.71
CA SER A 95 10.09 -1.76 6.01
C SER A 95 9.04 -1.62 4.91
N ALA A 96 8.35 -2.72 4.62
CA ALA A 96 7.20 -2.73 3.72
C ALA A 96 5.91 -3.03 4.49
N ILE A 97 4.81 -2.41 4.06
CA ILE A 97 3.49 -2.72 4.60
C ILE A 97 2.90 -3.87 3.78
N LYS A 98 2.64 -4.99 4.45
CA LYS A 98 2.04 -6.17 3.85
C LYS A 98 0.53 -6.08 3.87
N ILE A 99 -0.05 -6.11 2.68
CA ILE A 99 -1.50 -6.11 2.46
C ILE A 99 -1.88 -7.52 2.02
N PRO A 100 -2.55 -8.32 2.87
CA PRO A 100 -3.00 -9.65 2.52
C PRO A 100 -3.89 -9.64 1.27
N ARG A 101 -4.00 -10.79 0.60
CA ARG A 101 -5.05 -10.98 -0.39
C ARG A 101 -6.42 -10.79 0.27
N GLY A 102 -7.33 -10.12 -0.45
CA GLY A 102 -8.71 -9.90 0.01
C GLY A 102 -9.07 -8.41 0.11
N PHE A 103 -8.08 -7.52 0.12
CA PHE A 103 -8.30 -6.08 0.06
C PHE A 103 -8.62 -5.65 -1.38
N PRO A 104 -9.75 -4.98 -1.63
CA PRO A 104 -10.12 -4.47 -2.95
C PRO A 104 -9.19 -3.37 -3.47
N HIS A 105 -8.96 -3.37 -4.78
CA HIS A 105 -8.26 -2.31 -5.51
C HIS A 105 -9.23 -1.24 -6.04
N PRO A 106 -8.74 -0.04 -6.38
CA PRO A 106 -7.37 0.47 -6.17
C PRO A 106 -7.05 0.79 -4.71
N TYR A 107 -5.76 0.75 -4.37
CA TYR A 107 -5.21 1.29 -3.13
C TYR A 107 -4.94 2.78 -3.32
N ILE A 108 -5.59 3.65 -2.55
CA ILE A 108 -5.46 5.11 -2.73
C ILE A 108 -4.67 5.69 -1.57
N ILE A 109 -3.56 6.36 -1.86
CA ILE A 109 -2.75 7.08 -0.86
C ILE A 109 -2.99 8.57 -0.96
N TYR A 110 -3.31 9.20 0.15
CA TYR A 110 -3.46 10.64 0.26
C TYR A 110 -3.15 11.09 1.69
N ASN A 111 -2.29 12.09 1.86
CA ASN A 111 -1.88 12.65 3.17
C ASN A 111 -1.45 11.59 4.20
N ASN A 112 -0.54 10.70 3.82
CA ASN A 112 -0.06 9.57 4.65
C ASN A 112 -1.19 8.67 5.18
N ARG A 113 -2.30 8.57 4.44
CA ARG A 113 -3.38 7.64 4.74
C ARG A 113 -3.61 6.74 3.55
N LEU A 114 -3.96 5.50 3.83
CA LEU A 114 -4.27 4.48 2.82
C LEU A 114 -5.75 4.19 2.86
N TYR A 115 -6.39 4.27 1.70
CA TYR A 115 -7.82 4.07 1.52
C TYR A 115 -8.08 2.86 0.63
N PHE A 116 -8.98 1.98 1.08
CA PHE A 116 -9.47 0.82 0.35
C PHE A 116 -10.98 0.91 0.16
N PRO A 117 -11.54 0.60 -1.01
CA PRO A 117 -12.98 0.29 -1.08
C PRO A 117 -13.26 -0.99 -0.28
N THR A 118 -14.42 -1.08 0.40
CA THR A 118 -14.77 -2.31 1.15
C THR A 118 -15.15 -3.48 0.24
N ASN A 119 -15.57 -3.21 -1.00
CA ASN A 119 -15.94 -4.25 -1.96
C ASN A 119 -15.18 -4.07 -3.28
N TYR A 120 -15.06 -5.16 -4.03
CA TYR A 120 -14.47 -5.16 -5.36
C TYR A 120 -15.35 -4.44 -6.38
N ASN A 121 -14.72 -3.89 -7.41
CA ASN A 121 -15.36 -3.26 -8.58
C ASN A 121 -16.25 -2.05 -8.28
N ILE A 122 -16.16 -1.49 -7.06
CA ILE A 122 -16.90 -0.27 -6.69
C ILE A 122 -16.44 0.89 -7.57
N ILE A 123 -15.13 1.13 -7.63
CA ILE A 123 -14.54 2.21 -8.42
C ILE A 123 -14.48 1.75 -9.88
N SER A 124 -15.53 2.02 -10.64
CA SER A 124 -15.65 1.66 -12.04
C SER A 124 -16.45 2.69 -12.85
N ARG A 125 -16.27 2.64 -14.17
CA ARG A 125 -16.95 3.53 -15.12
C ARG A 125 -18.47 3.32 -15.05
N ASN A 126 -19.23 4.41 -15.10
CA ASN A 126 -20.70 4.43 -15.07
C ASN A 126 -21.32 3.77 -13.82
N ASN A 127 -20.58 3.71 -12.70
CA ASN A 127 -21.00 3.03 -11.48
C ASN A 127 -21.22 4.00 -10.28
N TYR A 128 -21.49 5.27 -10.58
CA TYR A 128 -21.49 6.34 -9.57
C TYR A 128 -22.49 6.13 -8.43
N GLU A 129 -23.68 5.58 -8.70
CA GLU A 129 -24.68 5.31 -7.65
C GLU A 129 -24.20 4.29 -6.61
N ASN A 130 -23.49 3.25 -7.06
CA ASN A 130 -22.89 2.25 -6.17
C ASN A 130 -21.68 2.82 -5.42
N ILE A 131 -20.93 3.74 -6.05
CA ILE A 131 -19.82 4.46 -5.42
C ILE A 131 -20.32 5.29 -4.23
N ILE A 132 -21.35 6.12 -4.40
CA ILE A 132 -21.78 7.05 -3.34
C ILE A 132 -22.42 6.35 -2.14
N SER A 133 -22.91 5.11 -2.32
CA SER A 133 -23.48 4.28 -1.26
C SER A 133 -22.44 3.39 -0.57
N SER A 134 -21.20 3.36 -1.07
CA SER A 134 -20.15 2.48 -0.56
C SER A 134 -19.40 3.00 0.66
N SER A 135 -18.76 2.04 1.33
CA SER A 135 -17.81 2.27 2.42
C SER A 135 -16.37 2.08 1.96
N TYR A 136 -15.46 2.65 2.74
CA TYR A 136 -14.02 2.61 2.54
C TYR A 136 -13.31 2.40 3.88
N LEU A 137 -12.23 1.64 3.88
CA LEU A 137 -11.34 1.56 5.04
C LEU A 137 -10.25 2.62 4.90
N GLU A 138 -10.08 3.45 5.93
CA GLU A 138 -8.96 4.38 6.07
C GLU A 138 -7.98 3.82 7.09
N TYR A 139 -6.73 3.63 6.68
CA TYR A 139 -5.61 3.28 7.54
C TYR A 139 -4.67 4.47 7.71
N MET A 140 -4.24 4.72 8.94
CA MET A 140 -3.27 5.77 9.25
C MET A 140 -1.86 5.22 9.05
N LEU A 141 -1.10 5.76 8.08
CA LEU A 141 0.29 5.36 7.85
C LEU A 141 1.23 6.27 8.66
N GLU A 142 2.27 5.69 9.25
CA GLU A 142 3.33 6.42 9.97
C GLU A 142 4.36 7.07 9.02
#